data_AF-A0ABD3XQ54-F1
#
_entry.id   AF-A0ABD3XQ54-F1
#
_cell.length_a   1.000
_cell.length_b   1.000
_cell.length_c   1.000
_cell.angle_alpha   90.00
_cell.angle_beta   90.00
_cell.angle_gamma   90.00
#
_symmetry.space_group_name_H-M   'P 1'
#
loop_
_entity.id
_entity.type
_entity.pdbx_description
1 polymer ?
#
loop_
_entity_poly.entity_id
_entity_poly.type
_entity_poly.pdbx_seq_one_letter_code
_entity_poly.pdbx_strand_id
1 'polypeptide(L)'
;VEDYFLTPCMLRQESPTAVISPEEDPRIVRTPDMSCIFTGKYLPFLIFHRLLAACVARWPVVKKKDTSENLIFCGCGVFDLDLFHRLTVYMKNHVVIARITRMVVDEVKMPDIKLCSRVRRFITLNLSKITSYLGQKLQYDLLAKCKNWHAEE
;
A
#
# COMPACT_ATOMS: atom_id res chain seq x y z
N VAL A 1 11.92 -25.25 -1.48
CA VAL A 1 11.34 -23.89 -1.42
C VAL A 1 12.50 -22.99 -1.08
N GLU A 2 12.88 -22.09 -1.98
CA GLU A 2 14.00 -21.19 -1.70
C GLU A 2 13.51 -20.07 -0.78
N ASP A 3 14.14 -19.95 0.39
CA ASP A 3 13.85 -18.93 1.38
C ASP A 3 14.49 -17.60 0.95
N TYR A 4 13.74 -16.81 0.20
CA TYR A 4 14.16 -15.46 -0.21
C TYR A 4 13.76 -14.42 0.84
N PHE A 5 14.72 -13.60 1.27
CA PHE A 5 14.47 -12.43 2.10
C PHE A 5 14.20 -11.21 1.22
N LEU A 6 12.97 -10.68 1.27
CA LEU A 6 12.64 -9.42 0.61
C LEU A 6 13.16 -8.25 1.45
N THR A 7 14.06 -7.46 0.87
CA THR A 7 14.60 -6.24 1.49
C THR A 7 14.10 -5.01 0.72
N PRO A 8 13.01 -4.33 1.16
CA PRO A 8 12.35 -3.27 0.40
C PRO A 8 13.23 -2.13 -0.09
N CYS A 9 14.29 -1.78 0.64
CA CYS A 9 15.21 -0.71 0.24
C CYS A 9 16.20 -1.11 -0.87
N MET A 10 16.33 -2.41 -1.14
CA MET A 10 17.21 -2.95 -2.20
C MET A 10 16.44 -3.29 -3.48
N LEU A 11 15.13 -3.05 -3.50
CA LEU A 11 14.30 -3.26 -4.69
C LEU A 11 14.62 -2.20 -5.75
N ARG A 12 14.41 -2.54 -7.03
CA ARG A 12 14.56 -1.56 -8.11
C ARG A 12 13.53 -0.44 -7.94
N GLN A 13 13.95 0.79 -8.21
CA GLN A 13 13.01 1.89 -8.41
C GLN A 13 12.31 1.67 -9.75
N GLU A 14 10.99 1.60 -9.73
CA GLU A 14 10.17 1.51 -10.93
C GLU A 14 9.15 2.65 -10.89
N SER A 15 8.76 3.17 -12.06
CA SER A 15 7.82 4.28 -12.10
C SER A 15 6.47 3.83 -11.51
N PRO A 16 5.92 4.54 -10.51
CA PRO A 16 4.62 4.19 -9.92
C PRO A 16 3.52 4.07 -10.98
N THR A 17 3.61 4.83 -12.07
CA THR A 17 2.65 4.78 -13.18
C THR A 17 2.65 3.45 -13.93
N ALA A 18 3.76 2.71 -13.99
CA ALA A 18 3.81 1.40 -14.64
C ALA A 18 3.15 0.29 -13.81
N VAL A 19 3.11 0.46 -12.48
CA VAL A 19 2.62 -0.54 -11.52
C VAL A 19 1.18 -0.26 -11.07
N ILE A 20 0.79 1.01 -10.99
CA ILE A 20 -0.57 1.45 -10.64
C ILE A 20 -1.54 1.27 -11.82
N SER A 21 -1.02 1.13 -13.05
CA SER A 21 -1.82 0.98 -14.27
C SER A 21 -1.59 -0.34 -15.03
N PRO A 22 -1.88 -1.54 -14.48
CA PRO A 22 -1.90 -2.73 -15.33
C PRO A 22 -3.21 -2.86 -16.11
N GLU A 23 -4.33 -2.29 -15.64
CA GLU A 23 -5.64 -2.59 -16.21
C GLU A 23 -6.53 -1.34 -16.21
N GLU A 24 -6.65 -0.72 -17.39
CA GLU A 24 -7.69 0.26 -17.75
C GLU A 24 -8.99 -0.47 -18.12
N ASP A 25 -9.31 -1.59 -17.47
CA ASP A 25 -10.59 -2.26 -17.68
C ASP A 25 -11.68 -1.41 -17.01
N PRO A 26 -12.72 -0.98 -17.75
CA PRO A 26 -13.82 -0.18 -17.21
C PRO A 26 -14.58 -0.87 -16.07
N ARG A 27 -14.35 -2.17 -15.84
CA ARG A 27 -14.99 -2.98 -14.81
C ARG A 27 -14.20 -3.02 -13.49
N ILE A 28 -13.03 -2.40 -13.46
CA ILE A 28 -12.22 -2.24 -12.26
C ILE A 28 -12.73 -1.07 -11.43
N VAL A 29 -13.12 -1.36 -10.19
CA VAL A 29 -13.59 -0.35 -9.25
C VAL A 29 -12.53 -0.10 -8.19
N ARG A 30 -12.13 1.16 -8.06
CA ARG A 30 -11.10 1.62 -7.12
C ARG A 30 -11.75 2.36 -5.96
N THR A 31 -11.26 2.11 -4.75
CA THR A 31 -11.59 2.99 -3.62
C THR A 31 -10.88 4.33 -3.75
N PRO A 32 -11.37 5.39 -3.09
CA PRO A 32 -10.58 6.59 -2.88
C PRO A 32 -9.26 6.28 -2.15
N ASP A 33 -8.26 7.13 -2.37
CA ASP A 33 -6.94 6.99 -1.76
C ASP A 33 -6.98 7.24 -0.25
N MET A 34 -6.48 6.29 0.52
CA MET A 34 -6.09 6.54 1.90
C MET A 34 -4.69 7.15 1.90
N SER A 35 -4.63 8.46 2.15
CA SER A 35 -3.37 9.20 2.21
C SER A 35 -2.91 9.41 3.65
N CYS A 36 -1.71 8.93 3.95
CA CYS A 36 -1.00 9.18 5.20
C CYS A 36 0.08 10.22 4.95
N ILE A 37 -0.21 11.46 5.33
CA ILE A 37 0.71 12.58 5.17
C ILE A 37 1.55 12.68 6.44
N PHE A 38 2.87 12.69 6.27
CA PHE A 38 3.83 12.95 7.32
C PHE A 38 4.28 14.41 7.21
N THR A 39 4.23 15.16 8.32
CA THR A 39 4.69 16.55 8.39
C THR A 39 5.93 16.65 9.29
N GLY A 40 6.98 17.39 8.89
CA GLY A 40 8.21 17.57 9.70
C GLY A 40 9.51 17.10 9.03
N LYS A 41 10.59 16.92 9.81
CA LYS A 41 11.86 16.32 9.37
C LYS A 41 11.77 14.79 9.45
N TYR A 42 11.09 14.16 8.51
CA TYR A 42 10.80 12.72 8.54
C TYR A 42 11.67 11.92 7.54
N LEU A 43 11.83 10.62 7.80
CA LEU A 43 12.38 9.62 6.87
C LEU A 43 11.22 8.79 6.28
N PRO A 44 10.50 9.32 5.27
CA PRO A 44 9.25 8.71 4.81
C PRO A 44 9.53 7.36 4.12
N PHE A 45 10.70 7.21 3.49
CA PHE A 45 11.18 5.95 2.92
C PHE A 45 11.33 4.86 3.98
N LEU A 46 11.91 5.15 5.15
CA LEU A 46 12.08 4.14 6.21
C LEU A 46 10.73 3.68 6.76
N ILE A 47 9.81 4.62 6.97
CA ILE A 47 8.45 4.32 7.43
C ILE A 47 7.73 3.47 6.37
N PHE A 48 7.82 3.87 5.11
CA PHE A 48 7.24 3.15 3.98
C PHE A 48 7.80 1.73 3.85
N HIS A 49 9.12 1.54 3.90
CA HIS A 49 9.74 0.23 3.80
C HIS A 49 9.33 -0.71 4.94
N ARG A 50 9.20 -0.20 6.17
CA ARG A 50 8.69 -0.97 7.30
C ARG A 50 7.22 -1.34 7.13
N LEU A 51 6.41 -0.43 6.60
CA LEU A 51 5.02 -0.74 6.26
C LEU A 51 4.94 -1.80 5.16
N LEU A 52 5.78 -1.68 4.12
CA LEU A 52 5.83 -2.64 3.01
C LEU A 52 6.21 -4.04 3.50
N ALA A 53 7.19 -4.15 4.40
CA ALA A 53 7.55 -5.41 5.04
C ALA A 53 6.39 -6.01 5.84
N ALA A 54 5.62 -5.19 6.56
CA ALA A 54 4.43 -5.64 7.25
C ALA A 54 3.35 -6.16 6.27
N CYS A 55 3.16 -5.50 5.13
CA CYS A 55 2.25 -5.95 4.08
C CYS A 55 2.70 -7.28 3.48
N VAL A 56 3.98 -7.45 3.17
CA VAL A 56 4.56 -8.72 2.66
C VAL A 56 4.34 -9.87 3.63
N ALA A 57 4.49 -9.62 4.94
CA ALA A 57 4.24 -10.63 5.96
C ALA A 57 2.75 -11.00 6.10
N ARG A 58 1.83 -10.16 5.59
CA ARG A 58 0.39 -10.34 5.76
C ARG A 58 -0.30 -10.88 4.52
N TRP A 59 0.11 -10.45 3.34
CA TRP A 59 -0.57 -10.72 2.07
C TRP A 59 0.42 -11.16 0.98
N PRO A 60 0.03 -12.09 0.10
CA PRO A 60 0.80 -12.44 -1.07
C PRO A 60 1.03 -11.21 -1.96
N VAL A 61 2.25 -11.08 -2.49
CA VAL A 61 2.56 -10.07 -3.50
C VAL A 61 2.00 -10.53 -4.84
N VAL A 62 1.35 -9.61 -5.56
CA VAL A 62 0.81 -9.89 -6.90
C VAL A 62 1.95 -10.20 -7.86
N LYS A 63 1.78 -11.21 -8.71
CA LYS A 63 2.71 -11.49 -9.80
C LYS A 63 2.21 -10.90 -11.11
N LYS A 64 3.13 -10.38 -11.92
CA LYS A 64 2.82 -9.94 -13.28
C LYS A 64 2.44 -11.17 -14.14
N LYS A 65 1.35 -11.03 -14.90
CA LYS A 65 0.65 -12.12 -15.60
C LYS A 65 1.57 -12.97 -16.51
N ASP A 66 2.63 -12.36 -17.04
CA ASP A 66 3.47 -12.98 -18.07
C ASP A 66 4.97 -13.09 -17.71
N THR A 67 5.42 -12.57 -16.56
CA THR A 67 6.86 -12.49 -16.26
C THR A 67 7.29 -13.15 -14.95
N SER A 68 6.38 -13.76 -14.19
CA SER A 68 6.63 -14.31 -12.83
C SER A 68 7.19 -13.30 -11.81
N GLU A 69 7.40 -12.04 -12.23
CA GLU A 69 7.91 -10.95 -11.42
C GLU A 69 6.88 -10.51 -10.39
N ASN A 70 7.34 -10.32 -9.16
CA ASN A 70 6.52 -9.78 -8.09
C ASN A 70 6.35 -8.27 -8.27
N LEU A 71 5.12 -7.77 -8.14
CA LEU A 71 4.79 -6.34 -8.18
C LEU A 71 5.13 -5.66 -6.83
N ILE A 72 6.41 -5.68 -6.48
CA ILE A 72 6.97 -5.02 -5.30
C ILE A 72 8.28 -4.32 -5.67
N PHE A 73 8.36 -3.03 -5.37
CA PHE A 73 9.39 -2.11 -5.83
C PHE A 73 9.81 -1.15 -4.73
N CYS A 74 10.93 -0.45 -4.95
CA CYS A 74 11.35 0.62 -4.04
C CYS A 74 10.41 1.83 -4.19
N GLY A 75 9.33 1.84 -3.40
CA GLY A 75 8.30 2.87 -3.40
C GLY A 75 6.89 2.39 -3.73
N CYS A 76 6.68 1.10 -4.04
CA CYS A 76 5.37 0.53 -4.36
C CYS A 76 5.27 -0.95 -4.00
N GLY A 77 4.09 -1.44 -3.65
CA GLY A 77 3.77 -2.86 -3.62
C GLY A 77 2.30 -3.12 -3.85
N VAL A 78 2.01 -4.20 -4.58
CA VAL A 78 0.66 -4.66 -4.88
C VAL A 78 0.46 -6.04 -4.26
N PHE A 79 -0.62 -6.21 -3.51
CA PHE A 79 -0.89 -7.40 -2.72
C PHE A 79 -2.29 -7.94 -2.98
N ASP A 80 -2.45 -9.26 -3.05
CA ASP A 80 -3.77 -9.90 -3.14
C ASP A 80 -4.40 -9.98 -1.73
N LEU A 81 -5.55 -9.34 -1.55
CA LEU A 81 -6.32 -9.36 -0.31
C LEU A 81 -7.25 -10.58 -0.24
N ASP A 82 -7.85 -10.91 -1.38
CA ASP A 82 -8.68 -12.08 -1.65
C ASP A 82 -8.73 -12.34 -3.17
N LEU A 83 -9.64 -13.19 -3.64
CA LEU A 83 -9.79 -13.52 -5.07
C LEU A 83 -10.15 -12.32 -5.97
N PHE A 84 -10.69 -11.25 -5.39
CA PHE A 84 -11.31 -10.15 -6.11
C PHE A 84 -10.67 -8.81 -5.83
N HIS A 85 -9.93 -8.67 -4.73
CA HIS A 85 -9.42 -7.40 -4.25
C HIS A 85 -7.91 -7.38 -4.14
N ARG A 86 -7.32 -6.28 -4.60
CA ARG A 86 -5.89 -5.97 -4.46
C ARG A 86 -5.70 -4.74 -3.60
N LEU A 87 -4.65 -4.74 -2.80
CA LEU A 87 -4.14 -3.58 -2.09
C LEU A 87 -2.91 -3.05 -2.82
N THR A 88 -2.94 -1.78 -3.22
CA THR A 88 -1.76 -1.06 -3.69
C THR A 88 -1.29 -0.11 -2.60
N VAL A 89 -0.05 -0.23 -2.17
CA VAL A 89 0.61 0.71 -1.25
C VAL A 89 1.78 1.34 -1.97
N TYR A 90 1.81 2.67 -2.05
CA TYR A 90 2.87 3.39 -2.74
C TYR A 90 3.22 4.68 -2.02
N MET A 91 4.38 5.23 -2.35
CA MET A 91 4.82 6.51 -1.82
C MET A 91 4.94 7.53 -2.95
N LYS A 92 4.37 8.72 -2.76
CA LYS A 92 4.46 9.85 -3.70
C LYS A 92 4.65 11.15 -2.93
N ASN A 93 5.66 11.95 -3.28
CA ASN A 93 5.95 13.24 -2.64
C ASN A 93 5.93 13.15 -1.10
N HIS A 94 6.54 12.10 -0.56
CA HIS A 94 6.58 11.79 0.88
C HIS A 94 5.25 11.43 1.57
N VAL A 95 4.19 11.24 0.80
CA VAL A 95 2.91 10.72 1.26
C VAL A 95 2.88 9.23 1.03
N VAL A 96 2.55 8.45 2.06
CA VAL A 96 2.24 7.03 1.91
C VAL A 96 0.77 6.91 1.56
N ILE A 97 0.48 6.28 0.44
CA ILE A 97 -0.85 6.14 -0.11
C ILE A 97 -1.20 4.66 -0.17
N ALA A 98 -2.42 4.32 0.21
CA ALA A 98 -2.98 2.99 0.08
C ALA A 98 -4.33 3.03 -0.62
N ARG A 99 -4.53 2.09 -1.55
CA ARG A 99 -5.75 1.97 -2.35
C ARG A 99 -6.17 0.52 -2.43
N ILE A 100 -7.47 0.27 -2.32
CA ILE A 100 -8.05 -1.06 -2.58
C ILE A 100 -8.70 -1.01 -3.96
N THR A 101 -8.42 -2.02 -4.76
CA THR A 101 -8.94 -2.15 -6.12
C THR A 101 -9.65 -3.49 -6.24
N ARG A 102 -10.87 -3.49 -6.76
CA ARG A 102 -11.57 -4.72 -7.12
C ARG A 102 -11.33 -5.04 -8.60
N MET A 103 -11.00 -6.29 -8.89
CA MET A 103 -10.54 -6.79 -10.19
C MET A 103 -11.62 -7.56 -11.00
N VAL A 104 -12.89 -7.51 -10.60
CA VAL A 104 -13.92 -8.42 -11.14
C VAL A 104 -14.46 -7.93 -12.49
N VAL A 105 -14.68 -8.90 -13.38
CA VAL A 105 -14.94 -8.78 -14.83
C VAL A 105 -16.46 -8.76 -15.16
N ASP A 106 -17.33 -9.06 -14.21
CA ASP A 106 -18.76 -9.31 -14.51
C ASP A 106 -19.70 -8.21 -13.99
N GLU A 107 -19.38 -7.53 -12.88
CA GLU A 107 -20.21 -6.46 -12.31
C GLU A 107 -19.38 -5.34 -11.67
N VAL A 108 -19.72 -4.09 -12.01
CA VAL A 108 -19.19 -2.87 -11.37
C VAL A 108 -19.76 -2.77 -9.96
N LYS A 109 -18.98 -3.15 -8.95
CA LYS A 109 -19.42 -3.05 -7.56
C LYS A 109 -18.25 -2.65 -6.65
N MET A 110 -18.54 -1.74 -5.72
CA MET A 110 -17.56 -1.23 -4.76
C MET A 110 -16.94 -2.35 -3.92
N PRO A 111 -15.67 -2.20 -3.50
CA PRO A 111 -15.02 -3.12 -2.56
C PRO A 111 -15.80 -3.24 -1.25
N ASP A 112 -15.73 -4.42 -0.61
CA ASP A 112 -16.42 -4.68 0.66
C ASP A 112 -15.97 -3.70 1.76
N ILE A 113 -16.92 -2.99 2.38
CA ILE A 113 -16.69 -2.03 3.46
C ILE A 113 -15.97 -2.68 4.66
N LYS A 114 -16.27 -3.94 4.98
CA LYS A 114 -15.60 -4.68 6.06
C LYS A 114 -14.15 -4.99 5.69
N LEU A 115 -13.87 -5.33 4.44
CA LEU A 115 -12.50 -5.50 3.95
C LEU A 115 -11.73 -4.18 4.03
N CYS A 116 -12.32 -3.10 3.52
CA CYS A 116 -11.73 -1.77 3.56
C CYS A 116 -11.40 -1.33 4.99
N SER A 117 -12.33 -1.54 5.93
CA SER A 117 -12.15 -1.22 7.34
C SER A 117 -11.02 -2.03 7.99
N ARG A 118 -10.89 -3.32 7.65
CA ARG A 118 -9.81 -4.19 8.15
C ARG A 118 -8.44 -3.76 7.65
N VAL A 119 -8.31 -3.50 6.34
CA VAL A 119 -7.07 -3.04 5.72
C VAL A 119 -6.65 -1.68 6.28
N ARG A 120 -7.60 -0.75 6.40
CA ARG A 120 -7.36 0.55 7.03
C ARG A 120 -6.82 0.40 8.44
N ARG A 121 -7.48 -0.41 9.28
CA ARG A 121 -7.03 -0.66 10.66
C ARG A 121 -5.63 -1.24 10.69
N PHE A 122 -5.33 -2.18 9.79
CA PHE A 122 -3.99 -2.76 9.66
C PHE A 122 -2.93 -1.70 9.35
N ILE A 123 -3.17 -0.85 8.35
CA ILE A 123 -2.22 0.20 7.93
C ILE A 123 -2.03 1.21 9.07
N THR A 124 -3.12 1.73 9.65
CA THR A 124 -3.05 2.71 10.73
C THR A 124 -2.30 2.17 11.95
N LEU A 125 -2.56 0.93 12.37
CA LEU A 125 -1.87 0.32 13.50
C LEU A 125 -0.38 0.11 13.22
N ASN A 126 -0.01 -0.36 12.03
CA ASN A 126 1.40 -0.54 11.68
C ASN A 126 2.14 0.78 11.59
N LEU A 127 1.53 1.80 10.95
CA LEU A 127 2.10 3.14 10.92
C LEU A 127 2.29 3.68 12.34
N SER A 128 1.28 3.61 13.20
CA SER A 128 1.39 4.05 14.60
C SER A 128 2.52 3.35 15.36
N LYS A 129 2.70 2.04 15.18
CA LYS A 129 3.80 1.29 15.79
C LYS A 129 5.17 1.73 15.26
N ILE A 130 5.30 1.86 13.95
CA ILE A 130 6.54 2.30 13.29
C ILE A 130 6.91 3.70 13.76
N THR A 131 5.94 4.61 13.79
CA THR A 131 6.15 6.01 14.12
C THR A 131 6.42 6.19 15.61
N SER A 132 5.76 5.45 16.49
CA SER A 132 6.06 5.44 17.93
C SER A 132 7.49 4.95 18.20
N TYR A 133 7.90 3.83 17.58
CA TYR A 133 9.26 3.30 17.70
C TYR A 133 10.31 4.30 17.20
N LEU A 134 10.06 4.93 16.05
CA LEU A 134 10.97 5.92 15.49
C LEU A 134 10.97 7.22 16.30
N GLY A 135 9.83 7.68 16.80
CA GLY A 135 9.72 8.86 17.64
C GLY A 135 10.51 8.72 18.95
N GLN A 136 10.42 7.55 19.60
CA GLN A 136 11.24 7.22 20.78
C GLN A 136 12.74 7.22 20.48
N LYS A 137 13.14 6.80 19.28
CA LYS A 137 14.56 6.69 18.89
C LYS A 137 15.15 7.95 18.25
N LEU A 138 14.34 8.76 17.59
CA LEU A 138 14.77 9.88 16.75
C LEU A 138 14.31 11.25 17.27
N GLN A 139 13.54 11.30 18.37
CA GLN A 139 13.06 12.54 19.00
C GLN A 139 12.30 13.48 18.03
N TYR A 140 11.36 12.94 17.25
CA TYR A 140 10.50 13.72 16.35
C TYR A 140 9.02 13.52 16.66
N ASP A 141 8.24 14.61 16.58
CA ASP A 141 6.79 14.56 16.59
C ASP A 141 6.26 14.10 15.24
N LEU A 142 5.56 12.96 15.26
CA LEU A 142 5.15 12.28 14.05
C LEU A 142 3.62 12.32 13.92
N LEU A 143 3.14 13.38 13.27
CA LEU A 143 1.72 13.58 12.98
C LEU A 143 1.36 12.87 11.68
N ALA A 144 0.82 11.65 11.78
CA ALA A 144 0.18 10.99 10.64
C ALA A 144 -1.30 11.37 10.62
N LYS A 145 -1.70 12.25 9.70
CA LYS A 145 -3.13 12.47 9.41
C LYS A 145 -3.55 11.56 8.27
N CYS A 146 -4.40 10.58 8.57
CA CYS A 146 -5.12 9.82 7.56
C CYS A 146 -6.34 10.64 7.14
N LYS A 147 -6.34 11.22 5.93
CA LYS A 147 -7.56 11.82 5.37
C LYS A 147 -8.47 10.69 4.84
N ASN A 148 -9.76 10.75 5.20
CA ASN A 148 -10.76 9.75 4.79
C ASN A 148 -11.36 10.03 3.43
N TRP A 149 -11.86 8.94 2.85
CA TRP A 149 -12.80 8.87 1.75
C TRP A 149 -13.93 9.89 1.90
N HIS A 150 -14.01 10.80 0.95
CA HIS A 150 -15.30 11.27 0.49
C HIS A 150 -15.51 10.59 -0.87
N ALA A 151 -16.46 9.65 -0.92
CA ALA A 151 -17.38 9.71 -2.05
C ALA A 151 -18.12 11.02 -1.81
N GLU A 152 -17.98 11.97 -2.72
CA GLU A 152 -18.96 13.03 -2.81
C GLU A 152 -20.33 12.35 -2.93
N GLU A 153 -21.29 12.84 -2.13
CA GLU A 153 -22.72 12.54 -2.30
C GLU A 153 -23.16 12.89 -3.73
#